data_AF-A0A3B5YQ99-F1
#
_entry.id   AF-A0A3B5YQ99-F1
#
_cell.length_a   1.000
_cell.length_b   1.000
_cell.length_c   1.000
_cell.angle_alpha   90.00
_cell.angle_beta   90.00
_cell.angle_gamma   90.00
#
_symmetry.space_group_name_H-M   'P 1'
#
loop_
_entity.id
_entity.type
_entity.pdbx_description
1 polymer ?
#
loop_
_entity_poly.entity_id
_entity_poly.type
_entity_poly.pdbx_seq_one_letter_code
_entity_poly.pdbx_strand_id
1 'polypeptide(L)'
;MGDYTIRISTSLIEQLARDDEKQVKRRTRKPKPKKVVEQPEQPQDNGRELPSEPKSSPAPVLPFPPPMYLPVTPAPPPQSPAIQEVEAIRTVVAESEKVLEKLQKKEATMREELTKRAKELHDKEFKLPYQNPSPCTDERAGCAECYRSNVQDPLKCAEAVKRFEACVRMARRSGGAMGAAQ
;
A
#
# COMPACT_ATOMS: atom_id res chain seq x y z
N MET A 1 -29.30 -15.73 15.85
CA MET A 1 -28.01 -15.03 16.02
C MET A 1 -27.41 -15.62 17.28
N GLY A 2 -26.26 -16.30 17.18
CA GLY A 2 -25.72 -17.09 18.30
C GLY A 2 -25.01 -16.22 19.32
N ASP A 3 -25.19 -16.55 20.60
CA ASP A 3 -24.65 -15.80 21.73
C ASP A 3 -23.15 -16.08 21.89
N TYR A 4 -22.30 -15.19 21.37
CA TYR A 4 -20.86 -15.28 21.56
C TYR A 4 -20.49 -14.80 22.98
N THR A 5 -20.16 -15.73 23.87
CA THR A 5 -19.58 -15.39 25.18
C THR A 5 -18.07 -15.29 25.05
N ILE A 6 -17.53 -14.08 25.10
CA ILE A 6 -16.07 -13.86 25.09
C ILE A 6 -15.52 -14.23 26.47
N ARG A 7 -14.74 -15.31 26.54
CA ARG A 7 -13.97 -15.67 27.74
C ARG A 7 -12.56 -15.11 27.62
N ILE A 8 -12.29 -14.00 28.31
CA ILE A 8 -10.95 -13.43 28.40
C ILE A 8 -10.18 -14.20 29.49
N SER A 9 -9.00 -14.74 29.14
CA SER A 9 -8.15 -15.42 30.12
C SER A 9 -7.47 -14.41 31.02
N THR A 10 -7.33 -14.73 32.31
CA THR A 10 -6.63 -13.90 33.30
C THR A 10 -5.16 -13.68 32.92
N SER A 11 -4.54 -14.64 32.24
CA SER A 11 -3.19 -14.53 31.69
C SER A 11 -3.06 -13.40 30.65
N LEU A 12 -4.09 -13.17 29.82
CA LEU A 12 -4.07 -12.09 28.83
C LEU A 12 -4.10 -10.71 29.53
N ILE A 13 -4.86 -10.59 30.61
CA ILE A 13 -4.98 -9.37 31.40
C ILE A 13 -3.63 -9.02 32.05
N GLU A 14 -2.94 -10.03 32.61
CA GLU A 14 -1.61 -9.83 33.19
C GLU A 14 -0.54 -9.45 32.15
N GLN A 15 -0.61 -10.01 30.94
CA GLN A 15 0.32 -9.64 29.87
C GLN A 15 0.12 -8.20 29.42
N LEU A 16 -1.13 -7.76 29.24
CA LEU A 16 -1.46 -6.39 28.85
C LEU A 16 -1.05 -5.37 29.91
N ALA A 17 -1.23 -5.69 31.20
CA ALA A 17 -0.80 -4.82 32.30
C ALA A 17 0.73 -4.62 32.35
N ARG A 18 1.52 -5.65 32.00
CA ARG A 18 3.01 -5.54 31.99
C ARG A 18 3.55 -4.83 30.75
N ASP A 19 2.85 -4.91 29.62
CA ASP A 19 3.29 -4.25 28.39
C ASP A 19 3.17 -2.73 28.48
N ASP A 20 2.13 -2.23 29.17
CA ASP A 20 1.94 -0.79 29.41
C ASP A 20 3.10 -0.20 30.23
N GLU A 21 3.54 -0.87 31.31
CA GLU A 21 4.69 -0.43 32.10
C GLU A 21 6.02 -0.40 31.32
N LYS A 22 6.21 -1.33 30.38
CA LYS A 22 7.41 -1.37 29.53
C LYS A 22 7.39 -0.30 28.43
N GLN A 23 6.22 0.05 27.91
CA GLN A 23 6.07 1.07 26.87
C GLN A 23 6.15 2.50 27.44
N VAL A 24 5.67 2.73 28.66
CA VAL A 24 5.75 4.04 29.35
C VAL A 24 7.20 4.46 29.56
N LYS A 25 8.12 3.54 29.88
CA LYS A 25 9.55 3.86 30.10
C LYS A 25 10.32 4.17 28.81
N ARG A 26 9.83 3.78 27.63
CA ARG A 26 10.50 4.04 26.34
C ARG A 26 10.05 5.32 25.64
N ARG A 27 8.92 5.92 26.03
CA ARG A 27 8.31 7.06 25.30
C ARG A 27 8.67 8.46 25.79
N THR A 28 9.58 8.63 26.75
CA THR A 28 9.91 9.98 27.29
C THR A 28 11.04 10.74 26.59
N ARG A 29 11.53 10.30 25.42
CA ARG A 29 12.45 11.14 24.61
C ARG A 29 11.66 12.04 23.66
N LYS A 30 11.30 13.24 24.13
CA LYS A 30 10.81 14.35 23.29
C LYS A 30 11.89 14.74 22.26
N PRO A 31 11.59 14.82 20.94
CA PRO A 31 12.46 15.48 19.98
C PRO A 31 12.31 17.01 20.14
N LYS A 32 13.44 17.72 20.26
CA LYS A 32 13.51 19.18 20.23
C LYS A 32 13.06 19.70 18.86
N PRO A 33 12.26 20.78 18.76
CA PRO A 33 12.00 21.42 17.47
C PRO A 33 13.28 22.06 16.93
N LYS A 34 13.68 21.68 15.72
CA LYS A 34 14.80 22.30 15.00
C LYS A 34 14.36 23.68 14.52
N LYS A 35 15.13 24.71 14.90
CA LYS A 35 15.12 26.02 14.26
C LYS A 35 15.41 25.83 12.77
N VAL A 36 14.48 26.25 11.92
CA VAL A 36 14.74 26.48 10.50
C VAL A 36 15.72 27.65 10.41
N VAL A 37 16.87 27.37 9.83
CA VAL A 37 17.83 28.35 9.34
C VAL A 37 17.35 28.72 7.94
N GLU A 38 16.98 29.98 7.76
CA GLU A 38 16.82 30.60 6.45
C GLU A 38 17.77 31.81 6.39
N GLN A 39 18.55 31.85 5.33
CA GLN A 39 19.49 32.90 4.94
C GLN A 39 19.32 33.03 3.41
N PRO A 40 19.73 34.13 2.76
CA PRO A 40 19.33 35.54 2.85
C PRO A 40 18.71 36.05 1.52
N GLU A 41 18.50 37.37 1.43
CA GLU A 41 18.14 38.23 0.27
C GLU A 41 16.63 38.53 0.16
N GLN A 42 16.15 39.78 0.21
CA GLN A 42 16.57 40.95 -0.55
C GLN A 42 16.21 42.30 0.14
N PRO A 43 16.90 43.42 -0.18
CA PRO A 43 16.57 44.75 0.33
C PRO A 43 15.37 45.35 -0.42
N GLN A 44 14.33 45.76 0.33
CA GLN A 44 13.26 46.59 -0.21
C GLN A 44 13.70 48.05 -0.32
N ASP A 45 13.62 48.52 -1.56
CA ASP A 45 13.56 49.90 -2.02
C ASP A 45 12.32 50.63 -1.43
N ASN A 46 12.56 51.71 -0.67
CA ASN A 46 11.96 53.04 -0.87
C ASN A 46 12.23 53.95 0.34
N GLY A 47 13.01 55.01 0.13
CA GLY A 47 13.32 56.01 1.15
C GLY A 47 14.11 57.17 0.55
N ARG A 48 13.42 57.98 -0.24
CA ARG A 48 13.87 59.24 -0.82
C ARG A 48 14.20 60.25 0.28
N GLU A 49 15.47 60.61 0.48
CA GLU A 49 15.90 61.94 0.96
C GLU A 49 17.25 62.34 0.34
N LEU A 50 17.31 63.55 -0.22
CA LEU A 50 18.46 64.23 -0.81
C LEU A 50 19.59 64.46 0.22
N PRO A 51 20.85 64.56 -0.21
CA PRO A 51 21.45 65.90 -0.25
C PRO A 51 22.10 66.28 -1.60
N SER A 52 21.96 67.56 -1.90
CA SER A 52 22.47 68.27 -3.07
C SER A 52 23.99 68.48 -3.10
N GLU A 53 24.46 68.70 -4.34
CA GLU A 53 25.75 69.24 -4.81
C GLU A 53 26.96 68.30 -4.89
N PRO A 54 27.63 68.30 -6.06
CA PRO A 54 28.88 69.06 -6.10
C PRO A 54 29.04 69.99 -7.30
N LYS A 55 29.84 71.02 -7.03
CA LYS A 55 30.22 72.16 -7.88
C LYS A 55 30.78 71.77 -9.25
N SER A 56 30.27 72.52 -10.22
CA SER A 56 30.81 72.77 -11.57
C SER A 56 32.31 73.07 -11.58
N SER A 57 33.04 72.48 -12.53
CA SER A 57 34.25 73.04 -13.13
C SER A 57 34.41 72.50 -14.55
N PRO A 58 34.49 73.34 -15.59
CA PRO A 58 34.66 72.89 -16.97
C PRO A 58 36.13 72.84 -17.38
N ALA A 59 36.54 71.79 -18.09
CA ALA A 59 37.85 71.64 -18.73
C ALA A 59 37.68 71.01 -20.13
N PRO A 60 38.61 71.24 -21.08
CA PRO A 60 38.27 71.56 -22.47
C PRO A 60 37.96 70.38 -23.39
N VAL A 61 37.14 70.68 -24.40
CA VAL A 61 36.70 69.79 -25.50
C VAL A 61 37.85 69.52 -26.47
N LEU A 62 38.20 68.24 -26.67
CA LEU A 62 38.97 67.77 -27.83
C LEU A 62 38.03 67.06 -28.81
N PRO A 63 38.17 67.26 -30.14
CA PRO A 63 37.24 66.71 -31.13
C PRO A 63 37.43 65.20 -31.29
N PHE A 64 36.35 64.45 -31.04
CA PHE A 64 36.26 63.01 -31.33
C PHE A 64 35.95 62.77 -32.82
N PRO A 65 36.52 61.75 -33.49
CA PRO A 65 36.15 61.37 -34.86
C PRO A 65 34.71 60.81 -34.91
N PRO A 66 34.01 60.91 -36.06
CA PRO A 66 32.62 60.48 -36.18
C PRO A 66 32.47 58.96 -35.99
N PRO A 67 31.40 58.49 -35.30
CA PRO A 67 31.22 57.06 -35.03
C PRO A 67 30.79 56.33 -36.30
N MET A 68 31.52 55.27 -36.63
CA MET A 68 31.13 54.32 -37.67
C MET A 68 30.06 53.38 -37.09
N TYR A 69 28.87 53.37 -37.68
CA TYR A 69 27.80 52.45 -37.29
C TYR A 69 28.00 51.09 -37.97
N LEU A 70 28.27 50.05 -37.19
CA LEU A 70 28.16 48.66 -37.62
C LEU A 70 26.70 48.18 -37.45
N PRO A 71 26.15 47.37 -38.37
CA PRO A 71 24.81 46.82 -38.20
C PRO A 71 24.77 45.89 -36.98
N VAL A 72 23.98 46.27 -35.99
CA VAL A 72 23.67 45.45 -34.82
C VAL A 72 22.78 44.30 -35.30
N THR A 73 23.31 43.08 -35.31
CA THR A 73 22.49 41.87 -35.40
C THR A 73 21.62 41.78 -34.13
N PRO A 74 20.29 41.63 -34.23
CA PRO A 74 19.45 41.52 -33.04
C PRO A 74 19.84 40.27 -32.26
N ALA A 75 20.23 40.45 -31.01
CA ALA A 75 20.40 39.33 -30.09
C ALA A 75 19.05 38.58 -29.97
N PRO A 76 19.04 37.24 -29.92
CA PRO A 76 17.81 36.49 -29.72
C PRO A 76 17.13 36.93 -28.42
N PRO A 77 15.80 37.08 -28.41
CA PRO A 77 15.09 37.62 -27.27
C PRO A 77 15.30 36.73 -26.03
N PRO A 78 15.52 37.32 -24.84
CA PRO A 78 15.64 36.55 -23.61
C PRO A 78 14.36 35.76 -23.36
N GLN A 79 14.49 34.48 -23.01
CA GLN A 79 13.36 33.61 -22.72
C GLN A 79 12.53 34.22 -21.57
N SER A 80 11.22 34.35 -21.78
CA SER A 80 10.32 34.95 -20.79
C SER A 80 10.28 34.12 -19.50
N PRO A 81 10.21 34.75 -18.31
CA PRO A 81 10.21 34.05 -17.03
C PRO A 81 9.09 32.99 -16.91
N ALA A 82 7.93 33.22 -17.54
CA ALA A 82 6.84 32.26 -17.59
C ALA A 82 7.21 30.91 -18.24
N ILE A 83 8.14 30.90 -19.20
CA ILE A 83 8.60 29.65 -19.85
C ILE A 83 9.46 28.84 -18.88
N GLN A 84 10.32 29.50 -18.09
CA GLN A 84 11.17 28.84 -17.10
C GLN A 84 10.35 28.22 -15.96
N GLU A 85 9.30 28.90 -15.50
CA GLU A 85 8.39 28.36 -14.48
C GLU A 85 7.65 27.11 -14.98
N VAL A 86 7.18 27.11 -16.23
CA VAL A 86 6.51 25.96 -16.83
C VAL A 86 7.46 24.77 -16.98
N GLU A 87 8.72 25.01 -17.37
CA GLU A 87 9.73 23.96 -17.44
C GLU A 87 10.07 23.38 -16.06
N ALA A 88 10.18 24.23 -15.02
CA ALA A 88 10.38 23.79 -13.65
C ALA A 88 9.19 22.95 -13.12
N ILE A 89 7.95 23.30 -13.48
CA ILE A 89 6.79 22.48 -13.12
C ILE A 89 6.86 21.11 -13.81
N ARG A 90 7.23 21.08 -15.11
CA ARG A 90 7.33 19.83 -15.87
C ARG A 90 8.39 18.88 -15.29
N THR A 91 9.54 19.40 -14.84
CA THR A 91 10.58 18.58 -14.22
C THR A 91 10.08 17.98 -12.91
N VAL A 92 9.45 18.77 -12.04
CA VAL A 92 8.86 18.29 -10.78
C VAL A 92 7.78 17.22 -11.04
N VAL A 93 6.94 17.41 -12.05
CA VAL A 93 5.93 16.39 -12.43
C VAL A 93 6.62 15.10 -12.87
N ALA A 94 7.62 15.15 -13.75
CA ALA A 94 8.34 13.97 -14.20
C ALA A 94 9.07 13.23 -13.05
N GLU A 95 9.61 13.97 -12.08
CA GLU A 95 10.20 13.39 -10.87
C GLU A 95 9.14 12.71 -9.99
N SER A 96 7.99 13.36 -9.82
CA SER A 96 6.88 12.81 -9.04
C SER A 96 6.35 11.50 -9.62
N GLU A 97 6.23 11.41 -10.95
CA GLU A 97 5.81 10.20 -11.67
C GLU A 97 6.82 9.06 -11.46
N LYS A 98 8.12 9.34 -11.53
CA LYS A 98 9.18 8.36 -11.22
C LYS A 98 9.10 7.85 -9.78
N VAL A 99 8.81 8.72 -8.82
CA VAL A 99 8.64 8.32 -7.41
C VAL A 99 7.38 7.47 -7.24
N LEU A 100 6.30 7.84 -7.90
CA LEU A 100 5.03 7.12 -7.88
C LEU A 100 5.19 5.70 -8.45
N GLU A 101 5.89 5.54 -9.58
CA GLU A 101 6.16 4.22 -10.15
C GLU A 101 6.95 3.31 -9.18
N LYS A 102 7.95 3.87 -8.49
CA LYS A 102 8.73 3.15 -7.46
C LYS A 102 7.86 2.75 -6.27
N LEU A 103 6.95 3.62 -5.84
CA LEU A 103 6.03 3.33 -4.74
C LEU A 103 5.02 2.26 -5.13
N GLN A 104 4.44 2.33 -6.32
CA GLN A 104 3.52 1.31 -6.83
C GLN A 104 4.19 -0.06 -6.92
N LYS A 105 5.45 -0.13 -7.38
CA LYS A 105 6.23 -1.37 -7.39
C LYS A 105 6.41 -1.95 -5.99
N LYS A 106 6.81 -1.12 -5.02
CA LYS A 106 6.96 -1.54 -3.61
C LYS A 106 5.63 -2.00 -3.01
N GLU A 107 4.55 -1.28 -3.29
CA GLU A 107 3.21 -1.64 -2.83
C GLU A 107 2.78 -3.00 -3.39
N ALA A 108 2.98 -3.23 -4.70
CA ALA A 108 2.65 -4.50 -5.33
C ALA A 108 3.42 -5.67 -4.69
N THR A 109 4.74 -5.51 -4.48
CA THR A 109 5.56 -6.52 -3.80
C THR A 109 5.08 -6.78 -2.38
N MET A 110 4.83 -5.74 -1.59
CA MET A 110 4.32 -5.90 -0.22
C MET A 110 2.95 -6.57 -0.18
N ARG A 111 2.04 -6.23 -1.11
CA ARG A 111 0.72 -6.86 -1.21
C ARG A 111 0.82 -8.35 -1.55
N GLU A 112 1.72 -8.71 -2.46
CA GLU A 112 1.96 -10.12 -2.80
C GLU A 112 2.53 -10.89 -1.60
N GLU A 113 3.51 -10.33 -0.90
CA GLU A 113 4.09 -10.93 0.31
C GLU A 113 3.04 -11.13 1.40
N LEU A 114 2.20 -10.12 1.65
CA LEU A 114 1.10 -10.21 2.62
C LEU A 114 0.10 -11.28 2.22
N THR A 115 -0.27 -11.35 0.94
CA THR A 115 -1.20 -12.36 0.43
C THR A 115 -0.61 -13.77 0.58
N LYS A 116 0.68 -13.94 0.28
CA LYS A 116 1.38 -15.21 0.45
C LYS A 116 1.43 -15.62 1.93
N ARG A 117 1.78 -14.71 2.83
CA ARG A 117 1.80 -14.99 4.27
C ARG A 117 0.42 -15.27 4.84
N ALA A 118 -0.61 -14.55 4.39
CA ALA A 118 -1.99 -14.82 4.81
C ALA A 118 -2.44 -16.23 4.40
N LYS A 119 -2.13 -16.65 3.17
CA LYS A 119 -2.38 -18.02 2.71
C LYS A 119 -1.60 -19.05 3.52
N GLU A 120 -0.33 -18.77 3.80
CA GLU A 120 0.52 -19.67 4.60
C GLU A 120 0.01 -19.84 6.04
N LEU A 121 -0.37 -18.75 6.70
CA LEU A 121 -0.96 -18.79 8.04
C LEU A 121 -2.31 -19.52 8.02
N HIS A 122 -3.16 -19.23 7.04
CA HIS A 122 -4.42 -19.93 6.86
C HIS A 122 -4.18 -21.44 6.69
N ASP A 123 -3.19 -21.81 5.88
CA ASP A 123 -2.85 -23.20 5.60
C ASP A 123 -2.22 -23.94 6.78
N LYS A 124 -1.52 -23.23 7.66
CA LYS A 124 -0.83 -23.83 8.82
C LYS A 124 -1.69 -23.87 10.07
N GLU A 125 -2.38 -22.77 10.36
CA GLU A 125 -3.07 -22.56 11.63
C GLU A 125 -4.58 -22.76 11.51
N PHE A 126 -5.15 -22.49 10.34
CA PHE A 126 -6.60 -22.49 10.14
C PHE A 126 -7.10 -23.58 9.19
N LYS A 127 -6.20 -24.40 8.62
CA LYS A 127 -6.63 -25.65 7.99
C LYS A 127 -7.19 -26.53 9.08
N LEU A 128 -8.49 -26.78 8.96
CA LEU A 128 -9.14 -27.80 9.76
C LEU A 128 -8.34 -29.10 9.57
N PRO A 129 -7.92 -29.78 10.65
CA PRO A 129 -7.23 -31.06 10.57
C PRO A 129 -7.96 -31.93 9.55
N TYR A 130 -7.20 -32.56 8.64
CA TYR A 130 -7.72 -33.31 7.50
C TYR A 130 -9.07 -33.95 7.83
N GLN A 131 -10.14 -33.33 7.34
CA GLN A 131 -11.48 -33.87 7.46
C GLN A 131 -11.44 -35.12 6.60
N ASN A 132 -11.35 -36.29 7.24
CA ASN A 132 -11.38 -37.57 6.54
C ASN A 132 -12.50 -37.49 5.50
N PRO A 133 -12.23 -37.84 4.22
CA PRO A 133 -13.23 -37.77 3.18
C PRO A 133 -14.45 -38.53 3.69
N SER A 134 -15.63 -37.89 3.59
CA SER A 134 -16.86 -38.46 4.12
C SER A 134 -16.96 -39.91 3.66
N PRO A 135 -17.18 -40.89 4.55
CA PRO A 135 -17.21 -42.28 4.11
C PRO A 135 -18.28 -42.45 3.01
N CYS A 136 -17.99 -43.30 2.04
CA CYS A 136 -18.86 -43.63 0.91
C CYS A 136 -18.99 -42.55 -0.17
N THR A 137 -17.93 -41.80 -0.48
CA THR A 137 -17.92 -40.80 -1.57
C THR A 137 -18.25 -41.41 -2.92
N ASP A 138 -17.70 -42.58 -3.21
CA ASP A 138 -17.73 -43.18 -4.55
C ASP A 138 -19.12 -43.77 -4.83
N GLU A 139 -19.70 -44.46 -3.85
CA GLU A 139 -21.05 -44.98 -3.92
C GLU A 139 -22.08 -43.86 -3.97
N ARG A 140 -21.83 -42.74 -3.26
CA ARG A 140 -22.66 -41.53 -3.35
C ARG A 140 -22.61 -40.92 -4.74
N ALA A 141 -21.43 -40.80 -5.33
CA ALA A 141 -21.24 -40.26 -6.67
C ALA A 141 -21.94 -41.13 -7.72
N GLY A 142 -21.74 -42.46 -7.67
CA GLY A 142 -22.39 -43.40 -8.58
C GLY A 142 -23.92 -43.44 -8.43
N CYS A 143 -24.44 -43.29 -7.21
CA CYS A 143 -25.88 -43.16 -6.98
C CYS A 143 -26.44 -41.86 -7.60
N ALA A 144 -25.77 -40.73 -7.38
CA ALA A 144 -26.17 -39.46 -7.96
C ALA A 144 -26.07 -39.46 -9.50
N GLU A 145 -25.03 -40.08 -10.06
CA GLU A 145 -24.86 -40.23 -11.50
C GLU A 145 -25.94 -41.13 -12.11
N CYS A 146 -26.32 -42.22 -11.44
CA CYS A 146 -27.43 -43.06 -11.89
C CYS A 146 -28.72 -42.25 -12.02
N TYR A 147 -29.07 -41.45 -11.01
CA TYR A 147 -30.27 -40.61 -11.04
C TYR A 147 -30.20 -39.52 -12.11
N ARG A 148 -29.02 -38.94 -12.38
CA ARG A 148 -28.82 -38.00 -13.48
C ARG A 148 -29.04 -38.64 -14.85
N SER A 149 -28.62 -39.90 -15.02
CA SER A 149 -28.77 -40.64 -16.26
C SER A 149 -30.17 -41.25 -16.44
N ASN A 150 -30.94 -41.44 -15.36
CA ASN A 150 -32.26 -42.08 -15.36
C ASN A 150 -33.35 -41.17 -14.77
N VAL A 151 -33.43 -39.91 -15.22
CA VAL A 151 -34.39 -38.92 -14.70
C VAL A 151 -35.85 -39.37 -14.88
N GLN A 152 -36.16 -40.03 -16.00
CA GLN A 152 -37.51 -40.49 -16.32
C GLN A 152 -37.92 -41.78 -15.61
N ASP A 153 -36.95 -42.57 -15.14
CA ASP A 153 -37.21 -43.80 -14.40
C ASP A 153 -36.21 -43.96 -13.25
N PRO A 154 -36.44 -43.25 -12.13
CA PRO A 154 -35.55 -43.26 -10.98
C PRO A 154 -35.42 -44.65 -10.31
N LEU A 155 -36.36 -45.57 -10.56
CA LEU A 155 -36.37 -46.90 -9.94
C LEU A 155 -35.26 -47.81 -10.49
N LYS A 156 -34.75 -47.53 -11.69
CA LYS A 156 -33.56 -48.23 -12.25
C LYS A 156 -32.32 -48.07 -11.37
N CYS A 157 -32.29 -47.04 -10.52
CA CYS A 157 -31.16 -46.77 -9.63
C CYS A 157 -31.22 -47.50 -8.29
N ALA A 158 -32.18 -48.40 -8.08
CA ALA A 158 -32.32 -49.15 -6.83
C ALA A 158 -31.03 -49.87 -6.40
N GLU A 159 -30.29 -50.47 -7.34
CA GLU A 159 -29.02 -51.13 -7.01
C GLU A 159 -27.91 -50.15 -6.59
N ALA A 160 -27.86 -48.97 -7.21
CA ALA A 160 -26.92 -47.92 -6.83
C ALA A 160 -27.23 -47.38 -5.42
N VAL A 161 -28.51 -47.23 -5.09
CA VAL A 161 -28.98 -46.85 -3.75
C VAL A 161 -28.62 -47.91 -2.71
N LYS A 162 -28.84 -49.20 -3.00
CA LYS A 162 -28.48 -50.31 -2.08
C LYS A 162 -26.99 -50.34 -1.76
N ARG A 163 -26.13 -50.11 -2.76
CA ARG A 163 -24.67 -50.03 -2.57
C ARG A 163 -24.28 -48.87 -1.65
N PHE A 164 -24.85 -47.70 -1.90
CA PHE A 164 -24.63 -46.52 -1.05
C PHE A 164 -25.12 -46.76 0.38
N GLU A 165 -26.32 -47.33 0.55
CA GLU A 165 -26.88 -47.67 1.85
C GLU A 165 -26.00 -48.68 2.61
N ALA A 166 -25.53 -49.73 1.93
CA ALA A 166 -24.65 -50.73 2.51
C ALA A 166 -23.34 -50.10 3.02
N CYS A 167 -22.72 -49.24 2.22
CA CYS A 167 -21.52 -48.51 2.63
C CYS A 167 -21.80 -47.62 3.84
N VAL A 168 -22.88 -46.80 3.83
CA VAL A 168 -23.22 -45.92 4.96
C VAL A 168 -23.46 -46.73 6.23
N ARG A 169 -24.10 -47.90 6.10
CA ARG A 169 -24.34 -48.80 7.23
C ARG A 169 -23.03 -49.37 7.78
N MET A 170 -22.07 -49.72 6.93
CA MET A 170 -20.73 -50.15 7.35
C MET A 170 -19.97 -49.02 8.03
N ALA A 171 -19.95 -47.83 7.44
CA ALA A 171 -19.27 -46.65 7.95
C ALA A 171 -19.78 -46.21 9.33
N ARG A 172 -21.09 -46.32 9.59
CA ARG A 172 -21.66 -46.04 10.92
C ARG A 172 -21.18 -47.03 11.97
N ARG A 173 -20.99 -48.29 11.60
CA ARG A 173 -20.48 -49.32 12.52
C ARG A 173 -18.99 -49.14 12.81
N SER A 174 -18.19 -48.76 11.81
CA SER A 174 -16.75 -48.51 12.00
C SER A 174 -16.45 -47.18 12.69
N GLY A 175 -17.24 -46.13 12.45
CA GLY A 175 -17.12 -44.83 13.13
C GLY A 175 -17.48 -44.85 14.62
N GLY A 176 -18.25 -45.84 15.07
CA GLY A 176 -18.54 -46.06 16.50
C GLY A 176 -17.38 -46.68 17.29
N ALA A 177 -16.41 -47.32 16.62
CA ALA A 177 -15.28 -47.99 17.28
C ALA A 177 -14.11 -47.04 17.61
N MET A 178 -14.00 -45.88 16.96
CA MET A 178 -12.98 -44.86 17.26
C MET A 178 -13.37 -43.89 18.39
N GLY A 179 -14.58 -44.00 18.95
CA GLY A 179 -15.05 -43.18 20.07
C GLY A 179 -14.78 -43.77 21.47
N ALA A 180 -14.19 -44.97 21.56
CA ALA A 180 -14.00 -45.70 22.82
C ALA A 180 -12.52 -45.78 23.27
N ALA A 181 -11.67 -44.90 22.77
CA ALA A 181 -10.30 -44.71 23.24
C ALA A 181 -10.06 -43.23 23.53
N GLN A 182 -10.61 -42.75 24.65
CA GLN A 182 -10.16 -41.57 25.38
C GLN A 182 -10.47 -41.78 26.86
#